data_AF-A0A961XVE3-F1
#
_entry.id   AF-A0A961XVE3-F1
#
_cell.length_a   1.000
_cell.length_b   1.000
_cell.length_c   1.000
_cell.angle_alpha   90.00
_cell.angle_beta   90.00
_cell.angle_gamma   90.00
#
_symmetry.space_group_name_H-M   'P 1'
#
loop_
_entity.id
_entity.type
_entity.pdbx_description
1 polymer ?
#
loop_
_entity_poly.entity_id
_entity_poly.type
_entity_poly.pdbx_seq_one_letter_code
_entity_poly.pdbx_strand_id
1 'polypeptide(L)' 'MTEFKDPENTLVMETTKGKVVIELRPDLAPNHVARIKELAREGFYDGIVFHRV' A
#
# COMPACT_ATOMS: atom_id res chain seq x y z
N MET A 1 -6.53 -2.80 -18.28
CA MET A 1 -6.27 -3.61 -17.07
C MET A 1 -4.92 -3.16 -16.56
N THR A 2 -4.86 -2.54 -15.39
CA THR A 2 -3.60 -2.01 -14.85
C THR A 2 -2.67 -3.20 -14.59
N GLU A 3 -1.60 -3.33 -15.37
CA GLU A 3 -0.66 -4.43 -15.24
C GLU A 3 0.23 -4.16 -14.02
N PHE A 4 0.08 -4.98 -12.98
CA PHE A 4 0.91 -4.90 -11.78
C PHE A 4 2.18 -5.73 -12.02
N LYS A 5 3.32 -5.05 -12.07
CA LYS A 5 4.61 -5.67 -12.37
C LYS A 5 5.00 -6.75 -11.35
N ASP A 6 4.60 -6.57 -10.10
CA ASP A 6 4.74 -7.54 -9.01
C ASP A 6 3.53 -7.44 -8.06
N PRO A 7 2.55 -8.38 -8.13
CA PRO A 7 1.38 -8.35 -7.27
C PRO A 7 1.69 -8.41 -5.77
N GLU A 8 2.77 -9.11 -5.38
CA GLU A 8 3.13 -9.25 -3.96
C GLU A 8 3.74 -7.96 -3.42
N ASN A 9 4.37 -7.15 -4.27
CA ASN A 9 4.97 -5.87 -3.90
C ASN A 9 4.18 -4.66 -4.44
N THR A 10 2.90 -4.84 -4.78
CA THR A 10 2.02 -3.74 -5.15
C THR A 10 0.96 -3.54 -4.08
N LEU A 11 0.91 -2.33 -3.50
CA LEU A 11 -0.17 -1.90 -2.61
C LEU A 11 -1.19 -1.08 -3.39
N VAL A 12 -2.45 -1.49 -3.30
CA VAL A 12 -3.58 -0.75 -3.85
C VAL A 12 -4.32 -0.09 -2.70
N MET A 13 -4.39 1.24 -2.73
CA MET A 13 -5.09 2.03 -1.72
C MET A 13 -6.26 2.76 -2.37
N GLU A 14 -7.47 2.46 -1.90
CA GLU A 14 -8.68 3.16 -2.33
C GLU A 14 -8.95 4.33 -1.38
N THR A 15 -9.05 5.53 -1.95
CA THR A 15 -9.30 6.75 -1.18
C THR A 15 -10.56 7.43 -1.68
N THR A 16 -11.07 8.40 -0.91
CA THR A 16 -12.20 9.26 -1.33
C THR A 16 -11.87 10.14 -2.55
N LYS A 17 -10.61 10.22 -2.97
CA LYS A 17 -10.14 10.96 -4.15
C LYS A 17 -9.74 10.04 -5.30
N GLY A 18 -9.98 8.74 -5.17
CA GLY A 18 -9.67 7.74 -6.19
C GLY A 18 -8.62 6.71 -5.75
N LYS A 19 -8.21 5.89 -6.71
CA LYS A 19 -7.31 4.75 -6.49
C LYS A 19 -5.85 5.20 -6.60
N VAL A 20 -5.05 4.86 -5.60
CA VAL A 20 -3.59 5.04 -5.59
C VAL A 20 -2.94 3.66 -5.67
N VAL A 21 -1.98 3.50 -6.59
CA VAL A 21 -1.20 2.26 -6.74
C VAL A 21 0.24 2.58 -6.36
N ILE A 22 0.77 1.82 -5.40
CA ILE A 22 2.10 2.04 -4.81
C ILE A 22 2.95 0.80 -5.03
N GLU A 23 4.11 0.97 -5.65
CA GLU A 23 5.14 -0.07 -5.77
C GLU A 23 6.02 -0.08 -4.51
N LEU A 24 6.11 -1.23 -3.85
CA LEU A 24 6.93 -1.43 -2.65
C LEU A 24 8.34 -1.86 -3.07
N ARG A 25 9.34 -1.35 -2.34
CA ARG A 25 10.77 -1.59 -2.62
C ARG A 25 11.44 -2.38 -1.49
N PRO A 26 11.19 -3.70 -1.39
CA PRO A 26 11.79 -4.54 -0.34
C PRO A 26 13.32 -4.62 -0.46
N ASP A 27 13.86 -4.32 -1.63
CA ASP A 27 15.31 -4.22 -1.89
C ASP A 27 15.97 -3.04 -1.16
N LEU A 28 15.23 -1.96 -0.89
CA LEU A 28 15.73 -0.80 -0.15
C LEU A 28 15.36 -0.83 1.33
N ALA A 29 14.14 -1.28 1.64
CA ALA A 29 13.60 -1.20 3.00
C ALA A 29 12.75 -2.46 3.35
N PRO A 30 13.39 -3.64 3.49
CA PRO A 30 12.68 -4.91 3.64
C PRO A 30 11.77 -4.95 4.87
N ASN A 31 12.23 -4.42 6.02
CA ASN A 31 11.46 -4.42 7.26
C ASN A 31 10.22 -3.51 7.18
N HIS A 32 10.33 -2.36 6.50
CA HIS A 32 9.20 -1.45 6.32
C HIS A 32 8.16 -2.05 5.39
N VAL A 33 8.61 -2.67 4.29
CA VAL A 33 7.71 -3.36 3.37
C VAL A 33 6.96 -4.49 4.07
N ALA A 34 7.66 -5.31 4.87
CA ALA A 34 7.03 -6.39 5.65
C ALA A 34 5.95 -5.84 6.59
N ARG A 35 6.26 -4.77 7.34
CA ARG A 35 5.32 -4.16 8.29
C ARG A 35 4.12 -3.51 7.60
N ILE A 36 4.31 -2.82 6.48
CA ILE A 36 3.20 -2.23 5.72
C ILE A 36 2.28 -3.32 5.18
N LYS A 37 2.83 -4.41 4.65
CA LYS A 37 2.04 -5.54 4.15
C LYS A 37 1.20 -6.20 5.26
N GLU A 38 1.79 -6.39 6.43
CA GLU A 38 1.09 -6.92 7.61
C GLU A 38 -0.11 -6.04 7.97
N LEU A 39 0.13 -4.76 8.24
CA LEU A 39 -0.93 -3.81 8.64
C LEU A 39 -2.01 -3.64 7.57
N ALA A 40 -1.63 -3.61 6.29
CA ALA A 40 -2.59 -3.52 5.19
C ALA A 40 -3.48 -4.77 5.10
N ARG A 41 -2.92 -5.97 5.31
CA ARG A 41 -3.69 -7.23 5.31
C ARG A 41 -4.63 -7.34 6.52
N GLU A 42 -4.25 -6.72 7.64
CA GLU A 42 -5.09 -6.61 8.83
C GLU A 42 -6.19 -5.53 8.71
N GLY A 43 -6.24 -4.77 7.61
CA GLY A 43 -7.21 -3.69 7.43
C GLY A 43 -6.95 -2.48 8.31
N PHE A 44 -5.74 -2.34 8.88
CA PHE A 44 -5.41 -1.28 9.84
C PHE A 44 -5.63 0.14 9.29
N TYR A 45 -5.44 0.34 7.98
CA TYR A 45 -5.57 1.64 7.32
C TYR A 45 -6.99 1.96 6.84
N ASP A 46 -7.93 1.02 6.94
CA ASP A 46 -9.27 1.20 6.41
C ASP A 46 -10.03 2.26 7.22
N GLY A 47 -10.64 3.21 6.52
CA GLY A 47 -11.39 4.31 7.13
C GLY A 47 -10.55 5.41 7.78
N ILE A 48 -9.21 5.33 7.74
CA ILE A 48 -8.32 6.38 8.26
C ILE A 48 -8.25 7.56 7.28
N VAL A 49 -8.29 8.79 7.80
CA VAL A 49 -8.18 10.02 7.01
C VAL A 49 -6.73 10.50 6.87
N PHE A 50 -6.43 11.12 5.73
CA PHE A 50 -5.23 11.95 5.59
C PHE A 50 -5.41 13.25 6.36
N HIS A 51 -4.99 13.25 7.64
CA HIS A 51 -5.13 14.39 8.55
C HIS A 51 -4.16 15.55 8.24
N ARG A 52 -3.12 15.28 7.46
CA ARG A 52 -2.09 16.25 7.06
C ARG A 52 -1.70 16.04 5.60
N VAL A 53 -1.63 17.15 4.85
CA VAL A 53 -1.27 17.22 3.43
C VAL A 53 -0.12 18.20 3.26
#